data_AF-A0A952DZM6-F1
#
_entry.id   AF-A0A952DZM6-F1
#
_cell.length_a   1.000
_cell.length_b   1.000
_cell.length_c   1.000
_cell.angle_alpha   90.00
_cell.angle_beta   90.00
_cell.angle_gamma   90.00
#
_symmetry.space_group_name_H-M   'P 1'
#
loop_
_entity.id
_entity.type
_entity.pdbx_description
1 polymer ?
#
loop_
_entity_poly.entity_id
_entity_poly.type
_entity_poly.pdbx_seq_one_letter_code
_entity_poly.pdbx_strand_id
1 'polypeptide(L)'
;MVESLNTSIAQLYRSTKASPRRMAVALLVILFFVIALTVLGIQFIITRNSPLALVNLLGLMLIPILLIGAALWLTTTWRRTQMDIARLNAAQAMIESYFDRLTDLLLNHNLSQVTSDNEVAGVARAHTLTTLRNLNGERRGQVVRFLYESALLSAGEPIIDLQAAELGGMTMSQIPMPGINLRNVDLRSARLLGVAMPASDLRDSNLEGADLSHSDLSESYLRGAVLRDAVLNDANLRGAIFTKADLAGANLSGADFSDANLSGADLSGANLTGANMRSAKLVGAILTGAILDGANISLANLNKVNLSGVNADGTNFSGANLASATLVGAKLDNAQLGGAILSEADLTDVEMRDANLNLANLRGATMNQAVLVGSSLADAIMGRVSLSGADLSNCDLSRANLSIANLSRAILNRAFLEEAGLSGADLRAAQLRGANLRGAILRGAILSDADLSRTDLTRANLRWANLHNVNLTGADLTDVDLTDTEVAPQTLAKARSVTRVERADVTRFTSTPDVIPPTQPGSLSSLRPPKYERPGTENIGKAAVIVESDAESDA
;
A
#
# COMPACT_ATOMS: atom_id res chain seq x y z
N MET A 1 -40.31 -5.31 -74.88
CA MET A 1 -40.12 -4.28 -73.84
C MET A 1 -39.73 -4.86 -72.48
N VAL A 2 -40.40 -5.90 -71.98
CA VAL A 2 -40.03 -6.55 -70.69
C VAL A 2 -38.68 -7.29 -70.77
N GLU A 3 -38.35 -7.90 -71.91
CA GLU A 3 -37.05 -8.56 -72.15
C GLU A 3 -35.87 -7.59 -72.24
N SER A 4 -36.06 -6.39 -72.79
CA SER A 4 -35.00 -5.36 -72.83
C SER A 4 -34.77 -4.73 -71.46
N LEU A 5 -35.81 -4.63 -70.63
CA LEU A 5 -35.69 -4.14 -69.25
C LEU A 5 -34.92 -5.15 -68.37
N ASN A 6 -35.20 -6.45 -68.51
CA ASN A 6 -34.53 -7.50 -67.75
C ASN A 6 -33.05 -7.66 -68.11
N THR A 7 -32.69 -7.47 -69.38
CA THR A 7 -31.28 -7.49 -69.82
C THR A 7 -30.50 -6.27 -69.33
N SER A 8 -31.11 -5.08 -69.32
CA SER A 8 -30.49 -3.89 -68.74
C SER A 8 -30.33 -3.97 -67.21
N ILE A 9 -31.30 -4.53 -66.50
CA ILE A 9 -31.22 -4.75 -65.03
C ILE A 9 -30.13 -5.79 -64.70
N ALA A 10 -30.03 -6.87 -65.47
CA ALA A 10 -28.98 -7.89 -65.30
C ALA A 10 -27.57 -7.36 -65.60
N GLN A 11 -27.42 -6.45 -66.58
CA GLN A 11 -26.16 -5.77 -66.87
C GLN A 11 -25.78 -4.77 -65.76
N LEU A 12 -26.75 -4.05 -65.20
CA LEU A 12 -26.53 -3.16 -64.05
C LEU A 12 -26.06 -3.96 -62.82
N TYR A 13 -26.69 -5.12 -62.56
CA TYR A 13 -26.36 -6.02 -61.45
C TYR A 13 -24.97 -6.68 -61.56
N ARG A 14 -24.48 -6.92 -62.79
CA ARG A 14 -23.12 -7.42 -63.00
C ARG A 14 -22.06 -6.31 -62.87
N SER A 15 -22.40 -5.06 -63.18
CA SER A 15 -21.48 -3.91 -63.11
C SER A 15 -21.23 -3.37 -61.70
N THR A 16 -22.15 -3.63 -60.76
CA THR A 16 -22.10 -3.16 -59.36
C THR A 16 -21.15 -3.96 -58.47
N LYS A 17 -20.58 -5.06 -58.97
CA LYS A 17 -19.54 -5.84 -58.27
C LYS A 17 -18.17 -5.13 -58.23
N ALA A 18 -18.00 -4.02 -58.94
CA ALA A 18 -16.75 -3.26 -59.01
C ALA A 18 -16.99 -1.78 -58.68
N SER A 19 -16.63 -1.39 -57.46
CA SER A 19 -16.63 -0.04 -56.88
C SER A 19 -18.00 0.55 -56.43
N PRO A 20 -18.09 1.05 -55.19
CA PRO A 20 -19.31 1.60 -54.60
C PRO A 20 -19.80 2.90 -55.25
N ARG A 21 -18.97 3.59 -56.05
CA ARG A 21 -19.43 4.68 -56.94
C ARG A 21 -20.48 4.18 -57.93
N ARG A 22 -20.32 2.97 -58.47
CA ARG A 22 -21.29 2.36 -59.39
C ARG A 22 -22.56 1.92 -58.67
N MET A 23 -22.46 1.51 -57.40
CA MET A 23 -23.62 1.16 -56.58
C MET A 23 -24.44 2.39 -56.17
N ALA A 24 -23.77 3.50 -55.80
CA ALA A 24 -24.43 4.78 -55.53
C ALA A 24 -25.09 5.37 -56.79
N VAL A 25 -24.43 5.27 -57.96
CA VAL A 25 -25.03 5.66 -59.25
C VAL A 25 -26.22 4.76 -59.59
N ALA A 26 -26.11 3.45 -59.40
CA ALA A 26 -27.23 2.53 -59.61
C ALA A 26 -28.42 2.84 -58.69
N LEU A 27 -28.16 3.15 -57.41
CA LEU A 27 -29.21 3.56 -56.46
C LEU A 27 -29.82 4.93 -56.81
N LEU A 28 -29.03 5.89 -57.30
CA LEU A 28 -29.54 7.17 -57.80
C LEU A 28 -30.40 7.00 -59.06
N VAL A 29 -30.01 6.09 -59.96
CA VAL A 29 -30.80 5.75 -61.16
C VAL A 29 -32.09 5.04 -60.76
N ILE A 30 -32.04 4.09 -59.82
CA ILE A 30 -33.23 3.43 -59.26
C ILE A 30 -34.13 4.46 -58.58
N LEU A 31 -33.57 5.37 -57.79
CA LEU A 31 -34.30 6.45 -57.14
C LEU A 31 -34.97 7.38 -58.17
N PHE A 32 -34.27 7.74 -59.26
CA PHE A 32 -34.85 8.53 -60.34
C PHE A 32 -36.03 7.81 -61.02
N PHE A 33 -35.90 6.52 -61.31
CA PHE A 33 -37.00 5.73 -61.88
C PHE A 33 -38.17 5.58 -60.90
N VAL A 34 -37.89 5.37 -59.61
CA VAL A 34 -38.92 5.32 -58.57
C VAL A 34 -39.64 6.66 -58.48
N ILE A 35 -38.94 7.79 -58.47
CA ILE A 35 -39.53 9.13 -58.46
C ILE A 35 -40.35 9.39 -59.74
N ALA A 36 -39.87 8.98 -60.91
CA ALA A 36 -40.62 9.12 -62.16
C ALA A 36 -41.91 8.29 -62.13
N LEU A 37 -41.84 7.06 -61.64
CA LEU A 37 -43.00 6.18 -61.43
C LEU A 37 -43.95 6.73 -60.36
N THR A 38 -43.43 7.35 -59.29
CA THR A 38 -44.27 7.97 -58.27
C THR A 38 -45.00 9.19 -58.84
N VAL A 39 -44.35 10.04 -59.64
CA VAL A 39 -44.98 11.19 -60.31
C VAL A 39 -46.06 10.73 -61.31
N LEU A 40 -45.80 9.69 -62.10
CA LEU A 40 -46.80 9.07 -62.99
C LEU A 40 -47.97 8.47 -62.20
N GLY A 41 -47.70 7.80 -61.08
CA GLY A 41 -48.72 7.24 -60.18
C GLY A 41 -49.56 8.33 -59.49
N ILE A 42 -48.94 9.43 -59.07
CA ILE A 42 -49.62 10.59 -58.48
C ILE A 42 -50.54 11.24 -59.52
N GLN A 43 -50.07 11.44 -60.76
CA GLN A 43 -50.90 11.95 -61.85
C GLN A 43 -52.12 11.05 -62.10
N PHE A 44 -51.92 9.72 -62.16
CA PHE A 44 -52.99 8.73 -62.32
C PHE A 44 -54.00 8.71 -61.16
N ILE A 45 -53.54 8.86 -59.91
CA ILE A 45 -54.39 8.90 -58.72
C ILE A 45 -55.22 10.20 -58.69
N ILE A 46 -54.60 11.35 -59.01
CA ILE A 46 -55.28 12.65 -59.09
C ILE A 46 -56.38 12.64 -60.16
N THR A 47 -56.17 11.95 -61.30
CA THR A 47 -57.20 11.87 -62.37
C THR A 47 -58.42 11.02 -62.00
N ARG A 48 -58.32 10.10 -61.03
CA ARG A 48 -59.37 9.13 -60.68
C ARG A 48 -60.21 9.47 -59.44
N ASN A 49 -60.01 10.64 -58.84
CA ASN A 49 -60.79 11.21 -57.71
C ASN A 49 -61.33 10.16 -56.70
N SER A 50 -60.44 9.31 -56.16
CA SER A 50 -60.82 8.23 -55.24
C SER A 50 -60.56 8.62 -53.78
N PRO A 51 -61.43 8.22 -52.82
CA PRO A 51 -61.34 8.64 -51.42
C PRO A 51 -60.12 8.07 -50.66
N LEU A 52 -59.37 7.13 -51.25
CA LEU A 52 -58.13 6.56 -50.69
C LEU A 52 -56.84 7.20 -51.23
N ALA A 53 -56.95 8.28 -52.01
CA ALA A 53 -55.83 8.92 -52.70
C ALA A 53 -54.69 9.35 -51.76
N LEU A 54 -55.01 9.88 -50.57
CA LEU A 54 -54.01 10.37 -49.61
C LEU A 54 -53.12 9.24 -49.04
N VAL A 55 -53.74 8.10 -48.69
CA VAL A 55 -53.04 6.93 -48.13
C VAL A 55 -52.15 6.29 -49.19
N ASN A 56 -52.65 6.18 -50.42
CA ASN A 56 -51.85 5.69 -51.55
C ASN A 56 -50.67 6.62 -51.88
N LEU A 57 -50.85 7.94 -51.77
CA LEU A 57 -49.79 8.92 -52.01
C LEU A 57 -48.71 8.88 -50.93
N LEU A 58 -49.10 8.71 -49.65
CA LEU A 58 -48.17 8.48 -48.54
C LEU A 58 -47.39 7.16 -48.69
N GLY A 59 -48.08 6.08 -49.08
CA GLY A 59 -47.43 4.78 -49.35
C GLY A 59 -46.43 4.83 -50.52
N LEU A 60 -46.74 5.63 -51.55
CA LEU A 60 -45.88 5.82 -52.71
C LEU A 60 -44.60 6.61 -52.38
N MET A 61 -44.67 7.58 -51.46
CA MET A 61 -43.52 8.39 -51.04
C MET A 61 -42.59 7.69 -50.03
N LEU A 62 -43.08 6.67 -49.32
CA LEU A 62 -42.32 5.94 -48.31
C LEU A 62 -41.07 5.25 -48.90
N ILE A 63 -41.21 4.63 -50.07
CA ILE A 63 -40.13 3.90 -50.76
C ILE A 63 -38.98 4.85 -51.15
N PRO A 64 -39.21 5.99 -51.84
CA PRO A 64 -38.12 6.94 -52.13
C PRO A 64 -37.47 7.53 -50.88
N ILE A 65 -38.23 7.81 -49.81
CA ILE A 65 -37.68 8.32 -48.54
C ILE A 65 -36.76 7.29 -47.89
N LEU A 66 -37.17 6.02 -47.83
CA LEU A 66 -36.36 4.92 -47.32
C LEU A 66 -35.08 4.69 -48.15
N LEU A 67 -35.18 4.81 -49.49
CA LEU A 67 -34.03 4.69 -50.39
C LEU A 67 -33.03 5.85 -50.20
N ILE A 68 -33.51 7.08 -50.00
CA ILE A 68 -32.67 8.24 -49.69
C ILE A 68 -31.99 8.04 -48.34
N GLY A 69 -32.72 7.60 -47.31
CA GLY A 69 -32.19 7.28 -45.99
C GLY A 69 -31.11 6.19 -46.05
N ALA A 70 -31.36 5.10 -46.78
CA ALA A 70 -30.39 4.03 -46.98
C ALA A 70 -29.14 4.50 -47.74
N ALA A 71 -29.29 5.32 -48.79
CA ALA A 71 -28.17 5.88 -49.55
C ALA A 71 -27.32 6.84 -48.70
N LEU A 72 -27.95 7.70 -47.88
CA LEU A 72 -27.26 8.58 -46.94
C LEU A 72 -26.53 7.78 -45.84
N TRP A 73 -27.16 6.72 -45.34
CA TRP A 73 -26.54 5.83 -44.34
C TRP A 73 -25.36 5.04 -44.93
N LEU A 74 -25.49 4.50 -46.14
CA LEU A 74 -24.40 3.81 -46.85
C LEU A 74 -23.23 4.76 -47.19
N THR A 75 -23.51 5.99 -47.59
CA THR A 75 -22.45 6.96 -47.93
C THR A 75 -21.72 7.49 -46.68
N THR A 76 -22.43 7.68 -45.56
CA THR A 76 -21.80 8.10 -44.29
C THR A 76 -20.99 6.97 -43.67
N THR A 77 -21.51 5.74 -43.63
CA THR A 77 -20.77 4.55 -43.17
C THR A 77 -19.54 4.26 -44.04
N TRP A 78 -19.64 4.43 -45.36
CA TRP A 78 -18.51 4.23 -46.27
C TRP A 78 -17.44 5.32 -46.14
N ARG A 79 -17.82 6.59 -45.96
CA ARG A 79 -16.83 7.66 -45.67
C ARG A 79 -16.06 7.37 -44.39
N ARG A 80 -16.75 6.87 -43.35
CA ARG A 80 -16.09 6.46 -42.09
C ARG A 80 -15.09 5.33 -42.34
N THR A 81 -15.49 4.25 -43.02
CA THR A 81 -14.58 3.12 -43.29
C THR A 81 -13.40 3.49 -44.20
N GLN A 82 -13.57 4.38 -45.18
CA GLN A 82 -12.45 4.87 -46.00
C GLN A 82 -11.47 5.73 -45.20
N MET A 83 -11.96 6.57 -44.30
CA MET A 83 -11.10 7.34 -43.41
C MET A 83 -10.32 6.42 -42.46
N ASP A 84 -10.95 5.36 -41.96
CA ASP A 84 -10.30 4.37 -41.11
C ASP A 84 -9.23 3.58 -41.87
N ILE A 85 -9.50 3.14 -43.11
CA ILE A 85 -8.51 2.46 -43.97
C ILE A 85 -7.35 3.40 -44.34
N ALA A 86 -7.64 4.66 -44.68
CA ALA A 86 -6.60 5.63 -45.00
C ALA A 86 -5.70 5.93 -43.79
N ARG A 87 -6.28 6.03 -42.58
CA ARG A 87 -5.51 6.17 -41.32
C ARG A 87 -4.65 4.94 -41.04
N LEU A 88 -5.19 3.74 -41.22
CA LEU A 88 -4.45 2.49 -41.05
C LEU A 88 -3.26 2.40 -42.01
N ASN A 89 -3.46 2.73 -43.29
CA ASN A 89 -2.42 2.75 -44.31
C ASN A 89 -1.36 3.82 -44.07
N ALA A 90 -1.77 5.05 -43.69
CA ALA A 90 -0.84 6.13 -43.39
C ALA A 90 0.06 5.79 -42.19
N ALA A 91 -0.51 5.19 -41.14
CA ALA A 91 0.27 4.79 -39.97
C ALA A 91 1.11 3.53 -40.21
N GLN A 92 0.74 2.66 -41.15
CA GLN A 92 1.59 1.57 -41.61
C GLN A 92 2.81 2.09 -42.39
N ALA A 93 2.58 3.03 -43.32
CA ALA A 93 3.65 3.66 -44.08
C ALA A 93 4.63 4.44 -43.19
N MET A 94 4.15 5.07 -42.11
CA MET A 94 5.03 5.72 -41.12
C MET A 94 5.96 4.73 -40.43
N ILE A 95 5.48 3.54 -40.05
CA ILE A 95 6.29 2.51 -39.41
C ILE A 95 7.30 1.91 -40.39
N GLU A 96 6.87 1.62 -41.63
CA GLU A 96 7.77 1.12 -42.67
C GLU A 96 8.88 2.13 -42.95
N SER A 97 8.53 3.41 -43.13
CA SER A 97 9.52 4.48 -43.28
C SER A 97 10.45 4.63 -42.08
N TYR A 98 9.94 4.40 -40.86
CA TYR A 98 10.74 4.42 -39.66
C TYR A 98 11.76 3.28 -39.62
N PHE A 99 11.30 2.04 -39.87
CA PHE A 99 12.20 0.88 -39.89
C PHE A 99 13.23 0.99 -41.01
N ASP A 100 12.84 1.40 -42.22
CA ASP A 100 13.78 1.61 -43.32
C ASP A 100 14.88 2.61 -42.95
N ARG A 101 14.50 3.73 -42.32
CA ARG A 101 15.46 4.74 -41.88
C ARG A 101 16.35 4.23 -40.74
N LEU A 102 15.81 3.47 -39.79
CA LEU A 102 16.61 2.95 -38.68
C LEU A 102 17.56 1.84 -39.14
N THR A 103 17.13 1.00 -40.07
CA THR A 103 17.96 -0.02 -40.72
C THR A 103 19.09 0.60 -41.53
N ASP A 104 18.83 1.69 -42.27
CA ASP A 104 19.87 2.47 -42.95
C ASP A 104 20.92 3.01 -41.95
N LEU A 105 20.49 3.57 -40.81
CA LEU A 105 21.40 4.04 -39.77
C LEU A 105 22.21 2.89 -39.12
N LEU A 106 21.58 1.73 -38.92
CA LEU A 106 22.25 0.53 -38.39
C LEU A 106 23.31 -0.02 -39.35
N LEU A 107 22.99 -0.15 -40.63
CA LEU A 107 23.85 -0.81 -41.61
C LEU A 107 24.90 0.11 -42.23
N ASN A 108 24.52 1.35 -42.56
CA ASN A 108 25.38 2.27 -43.33
C ASN A 108 26.07 3.31 -42.44
N HIS A 109 25.56 3.57 -41.24
CA HIS A 109 26.10 4.56 -40.31
C HIS A 109 26.61 3.97 -38.98
N ASN A 110 26.74 2.64 -38.91
CA ASN A 110 27.28 1.90 -37.75
C ASN A 110 26.64 2.30 -36.41
N LEU A 111 25.33 2.59 -36.38
CA LEU A 111 24.62 3.05 -35.18
C LEU A 111 24.85 2.17 -33.95
N SER A 112 25.07 0.85 -34.12
CA SER A 112 25.31 -0.09 -33.02
C SER A 112 26.67 0.05 -32.33
N GLN A 113 27.63 0.77 -32.91
CA GLN A 113 28.98 0.99 -32.35
C GLN A 113 29.18 2.38 -31.77
N VAL A 114 28.10 3.16 -31.73
CA VAL A 114 28.13 4.58 -31.46
C VAL A 114 27.62 4.84 -30.03
N THR A 115 28.19 5.84 -29.34
CA THR A 115 27.73 6.28 -28.02
C THR A 115 26.49 7.17 -28.12
N SER A 116 25.73 7.27 -27.03
CA SER A 116 24.49 8.07 -26.95
C SER A 116 24.67 9.54 -27.34
N ASP A 117 25.84 10.12 -27.12
CA ASP A 117 26.16 11.55 -27.40
C ASP A 117 26.48 11.85 -28.88
N ASN A 118 26.55 10.84 -29.73
CA ASN A 118 26.87 11.02 -31.14
C ASN A 118 25.70 11.60 -31.94
N GLU A 119 26.01 12.41 -32.96
CA GLU A 119 25.02 13.00 -33.86
C GLU A 119 24.11 11.94 -34.53
N VAL A 120 24.65 10.79 -34.94
CA VAL A 120 23.87 9.70 -35.57
C VAL A 120 22.86 9.11 -34.58
N ALA A 121 23.26 8.90 -33.33
CA ALA A 121 22.37 8.46 -32.26
C ALA A 121 21.32 9.53 -31.93
N GLY A 122 21.70 10.81 -31.92
CA GLY A 122 20.79 11.95 -31.77
C GLY A 122 19.72 12.02 -32.86
N VAL A 123 20.09 11.80 -34.13
CA VAL A 123 19.14 11.72 -35.25
C VAL A 123 18.22 10.52 -35.12
N ALA A 124 18.76 9.33 -34.80
CA ALA A 124 17.98 8.12 -34.58
C ALA A 124 16.97 8.30 -33.43
N ARG A 125 17.40 8.93 -32.33
CA ARG A 125 16.56 9.26 -31.17
C ARG A 125 15.46 10.25 -31.53
N ALA A 126 15.79 11.37 -32.18
CA ALA A 126 14.80 12.36 -32.59
C ALA A 126 13.74 11.75 -33.52
N HIS A 127 14.18 10.91 -34.47
CA HIS A 127 13.27 10.19 -35.37
C HIS A 127 12.38 9.17 -34.62
N THR A 128 12.95 8.46 -33.64
CA THR A 128 12.21 7.52 -32.79
C THR A 128 11.14 8.23 -31.96
N LEU A 129 11.48 9.30 -31.25
CA LEU A 129 10.53 10.05 -30.41
C LEU A 129 9.39 10.68 -31.22
N THR A 130 9.71 11.25 -32.38
CA THR A 130 8.70 11.83 -33.28
C THR A 130 7.77 10.77 -33.87
N THR A 131 8.30 9.59 -34.17
CA THR A 131 7.49 8.46 -34.64
C THR A 131 6.56 7.97 -33.53
N LEU A 132 7.08 7.66 -32.33
CA LEU A 132 6.33 7.12 -31.19
C LEU A 132 5.10 7.97 -30.81
N ARG A 133 5.23 9.30 -30.86
CA ARG A 133 4.12 10.24 -30.60
C ARG A 133 2.91 10.01 -31.51
N ASN A 134 3.14 9.67 -32.77
CA ASN A 134 2.09 9.50 -33.78
C ASN A 134 1.56 8.06 -33.88
N LEU A 135 2.11 7.12 -33.09
CA LEU A 135 1.70 5.72 -33.08
C LEU A 135 0.59 5.46 -32.06
N ASN A 136 -0.19 4.41 -32.32
CA ASN A 136 -1.12 3.85 -31.34
C ASN A 136 -0.37 2.94 -30.34
N GLY A 137 -1.04 2.54 -29.26
CA GLY A 137 -0.39 1.78 -28.17
C GLY A 137 0.25 0.46 -28.59
N GLU A 138 -0.37 -0.29 -29.50
CA GLU A 138 0.18 -1.55 -30.02
C GLU A 138 1.48 -1.32 -30.80
N ARG A 139 1.48 -0.32 -31.68
CA ARG A 139 2.62 0.03 -32.53
C ARG A 139 3.76 0.65 -31.73
N ARG A 140 3.47 1.45 -30.69
CA ARG A 140 4.47 1.89 -29.71
C ARG A 140 5.19 0.69 -29.10
N GLY A 141 4.43 -0.36 -28.76
CA GLY A 141 4.98 -1.61 -28.22
C GLY A 141 5.92 -2.31 -29.19
N GLN A 142 5.53 -2.39 -30.47
CA GLN A 142 6.37 -2.98 -31.53
C GLN A 142 7.69 -2.23 -31.73
N VAL A 143 7.66 -0.89 -31.73
CA VAL A 143 8.87 -0.07 -31.87
C VAL A 143 9.81 -0.27 -30.68
N VAL A 144 9.30 -0.19 -29.45
CA VAL A 144 10.14 -0.37 -28.25
C VAL A 144 10.75 -1.78 -28.21
N ARG A 145 9.96 -2.80 -28.56
CA ARG A 145 10.47 -4.17 -28.69
C ARG A 145 11.61 -4.25 -29.71
N PHE A 146 11.42 -3.70 -30.91
CA PHE A 146 12.44 -3.73 -31.96
C PHE A 146 13.73 -3.04 -31.50
N LEU A 147 13.61 -1.89 -30.85
CA LEU A 147 14.76 -1.15 -30.34
C LEU A 147 15.50 -1.95 -29.26
N TYR A 148 14.77 -2.67 -28.38
CA TYR A 148 15.39 -3.56 -27.40
C TYR A 148 16.08 -4.76 -28.04
N GLU A 149 15.40 -5.48 -28.95
CA GLU A 149 15.95 -6.65 -29.66
C GLU A 149 17.18 -6.28 -30.53
N SER A 150 17.24 -5.04 -31.01
CA SER A 150 18.38 -4.48 -31.75
C SER A 150 19.51 -3.97 -30.84
N ALA A 151 19.43 -4.20 -29.53
CA ALA A 151 20.37 -3.73 -28.51
C ALA A 151 20.53 -2.19 -28.45
N LEU A 152 19.51 -1.44 -28.87
CA LEU A 152 19.51 0.04 -28.87
C LEU A 152 18.96 0.63 -27.56
N LEU A 153 18.22 -0.16 -26.76
CA LEU A 153 17.64 0.19 -25.44
C LEU A 153 18.28 -0.60 -24.28
N SER A 154 19.52 -1.02 -24.42
CA SER A 154 20.20 -1.88 -23.44
C SER A 154 20.37 -1.23 -22.05
N ALA A 155 20.65 -2.09 -21.06
CA ALA A 155 20.96 -1.67 -19.70
C ALA A 155 22.27 -0.84 -19.66
N GLY A 156 22.24 0.32 -19.01
CA GLY A 156 23.41 1.19 -18.82
C GLY A 156 23.41 2.40 -19.74
N GLU A 157 24.03 2.29 -20.91
CA GLU A 157 24.12 3.36 -21.91
C GLU A 157 23.29 3.01 -23.16
N PRO A 158 21.97 3.31 -23.18
CA PRO A 158 21.17 3.08 -24.36
C PRO A 158 21.65 3.99 -25.50
N ILE A 159 21.87 3.40 -26.67
CA ILE A 159 22.21 4.15 -27.90
C ILE A 159 21.05 5.08 -28.26
N ILE A 160 19.81 4.61 -28.08
CA ILE A 160 18.60 5.41 -28.24
C ILE A 160 17.95 5.59 -26.86
N ASP A 161 18.20 6.72 -26.23
CA ASP A 161 17.55 7.02 -24.96
C ASP A 161 16.07 7.40 -25.14
N LEU A 162 15.18 6.69 -24.44
CA LEU A 162 13.74 6.96 -24.44
C LEU A 162 13.29 7.98 -23.40
N GLN A 163 14.19 8.61 -22.64
CA GLN A 163 13.82 9.68 -21.71
C GLN A 163 12.88 10.71 -22.35
N ALA A 164 11.78 11.01 -21.65
CA ALA A 164 10.66 11.85 -22.09
C ALA A 164 9.84 11.31 -23.28
N ALA A 165 9.96 10.03 -23.63
CA ALA A 165 9.09 9.40 -24.61
C ALA A 165 7.65 9.27 -24.07
N GLU A 166 6.69 9.54 -24.95
CA GLU A 166 5.24 9.42 -24.67
C GLU A 166 4.75 8.04 -25.10
N LEU A 167 4.87 7.06 -24.20
CA LEU A 167 4.47 5.67 -24.38
C LEU A 167 3.14 5.32 -23.69
N GLY A 168 2.34 6.31 -23.31
CA GLY A 168 1.04 6.07 -22.67
C GLY A 168 0.13 5.16 -23.50
N GLY A 169 -0.62 4.27 -22.84
CA GLY A 169 -1.50 3.30 -23.49
C GLY A 169 -0.78 2.23 -24.32
N MET A 170 0.55 2.18 -24.30
CA MET A 170 1.33 1.14 -24.98
C MET A 170 0.90 -0.24 -24.53
N THR A 171 0.92 -1.22 -25.43
CA THR A 171 0.58 -2.61 -25.08
C THR A 171 1.74 -3.54 -25.37
N MET A 172 2.11 -4.34 -24.37
CA MET A 172 3.04 -5.46 -24.44
C MET A 172 2.57 -6.55 -23.48
N SER A 173 2.86 -7.80 -23.82
CA SER A 173 2.54 -8.92 -22.93
C SER A 173 3.55 -10.04 -23.12
N GLN A 174 4.00 -10.65 -22.02
CA GLN A 174 4.80 -11.89 -22.04
C GLN A 174 6.14 -11.78 -22.80
N ILE A 175 6.82 -10.64 -22.71
CA ILE A 175 8.12 -10.42 -23.38
C ILE A 175 9.21 -10.20 -22.32
N PRO A 176 10.33 -10.93 -22.38
CA PRO A 176 11.48 -10.70 -21.53
C PRO A 176 12.33 -9.54 -22.06
N MET A 177 12.47 -8.48 -21.26
CA MET A 177 13.38 -7.36 -21.51
C MET A 177 14.14 -6.98 -20.23
N PRO A 178 14.99 -7.88 -19.70
CA PRO A 178 15.77 -7.59 -18.51
C PRO A 178 16.66 -6.37 -18.72
N GLY A 179 16.78 -5.54 -17.67
CA GLY A 179 17.68 -4.39 -17.64
C GLY A 179 17.31 -3.21 -18.53
N ILE A 180 16.15 -3.24 -19.20
CA ILE A 180 15.74 -2.16 -20.10
C ILE A 180 15.68 -0.80 -19.38
N ASN A 181 16.15 0.24 -20.05
CA ASN A 181 16.10 1.61 -19.55
C ASN A 181 14.85 2.36 -20.04
N LEU A 182 13.94 2.63 -19.11
CA LEU A 182 12.70 3.39 -19.29
C LEU A 182 12.60 4.54 -18.26
N ARG A 183 13.75 5.11 -17.90
CA ARG A 183 13.83 6.24 -16.98
C ARG A 183 13.09 7.46 -17.55
N ASN A 184 12.30 8.14 -16.73
CA ASN A 184 11.60 9.37 -17.09
C ASN A 184 10.74 9.21 -18.37
N VAL A 185 10.18 8.01 -18.58
CA VAL A 185 9.28 7.69 -19.68
C VAL A 185 7.83 7.78 -19.20
N ASP A 186 6.93 8.29 -20.05
CA ASP A 186 5.50 8.27 -19.78
C ASP A 186 4.89 6.96 -20.28
N LEU A 187 4.54 6.08 -19.36
CA LEU A 187 3.89 4.77 -19.55
C LEU A 187 2.45 4.77 -18.97
N ARG A 188 1.82 5.94 -18.86
CA ARG A 188 0.46 6.07 -18.30
C ARG A 188 -0.53 5.14 -18.99
N SER A 189 -1.29 4.39 -18.20
CA SER A 189 -2.28 3.42 -18.70
C SER A 189 -1.71 2.40 -19.69
N ALA A 190 -0.39 2.18 -19.70
CA ALA A 190 0.21 1.12 -20.49
C ALA A 190 -0.28 -0.25 -19.99
N ARG A 191 -0.49 -1.18 -20.91
CA ARG A 191 -0.82 -2.57 -20.62
C ARG A 191 0.44 -3.41 -20.81
N LEU A 192 1.04 -3.78 -19.71
CA LEU A 192 2.31 -4.50 -19.56
C LEU A 192 2.08 -5.82 -18.80
N LEU A 193 0.97 -6.50 -19.13
CA LEU A 193 0.53 -7.72 -18.44
C LEU A 193 1.56 -8.84 -18.57
N GLY A 194 2.09 -9.31 -17.43
CA GLY A 194 3.05 -10.40 -17.36
C GLY A 194 4.33 -10.20 -18.17
N VAL A 195 4.73 -8.94 -18.38
CA VAL A 195 6.07 -8.67 -18.95
C VAL A 195 7.14 -9.06 -17.94
N ALA A 196 8.28 -9.52 -18.43
CA ALA A 196 9.42 -9.86 -17.58
C ALA A 196 10.53 -8.84 -17.82
N MET A 197 10.64 -7.84 -16.94
CA MET A 197 11.60 -6.74 -17.05
C MET A 197 12.38 -6.59 -15.74
N PRO A 198 13.01 -7.68 -15.23
CA PRO A 198 13.79 -7.59 -14.00
C PRO A 198 15.00 -6.68 -14.20
N ALA A 199 15.46 -6.07 -13.10
CA ALA A 199 16.56 -5.11 -13.07
C ALA A 199 16.38 -3.91 -14.03
N SER A 200 15.14 -3.59 -14.42
CA SER A 200 14.87 -2.46 -15.33
C SER A 200 15.04 -1.12 -14.61
N ASP A 201 15.40 -0.08 -15.38
CA ASP A 201 15.44 1.29 -14.86
C ASP A 201 14.15 2.02 -15.23
N LEU A 202 13.29 2.21 -14.24
CA LEU A 202 12.00 2.90 -14.34
C LEU A 202 12.00 4.16 -13.45
N ARG A 203 13.17 4.69 -13.08
CA ARG A 203 13.27 5.87 -12.21
C ARG A 203 12.53 7.05 -12.81
N ASP A 204 11.80 7.78 -11.97
CA ASP A 204 11.05 8.98 -12.35
C ASP A 204 10.05 8.76 -13.52
N SER A 205 9.73 7.51 -13.87
CA SER A 205 8.77 7.19 -14.93
C SER A 205 7.33 7.38 -14.46
N ASN A 206 6.41 7.63 -15.40
CA ASN A 206 4.99 7.75 -15.10
C ASN A 206 4.25 6.48 -15.54
N LEU A 207 3.86 5.65 -14.58
CA LEU A 207 3.11 4.40 -14.73
C LEU A 207 1.68 4.54 -14.15
N GLU A 208 1.16 5.76 -14.02
CA GLU A 208 -0.18 6.01 -13.47
C GLU A 208 -1.25 5.22 -14.25
N GLY A 209 -2.02 4.41 -13.53
CA GLY A 209 -3.05 3.52 -14.08
C GLY A 209 -2.52 2.42 -15.02
N ALA A 210 -1.21 2.16 -15.07
CA ALA A 210 -0.65 1.09 -15.90
C ALA A 210 -1.04 -0.29 -15.34
N ASP A 211 -1.27 -1.25 -16.22
CA ASP A 211 -1.52 -2.65 -15.89
C ASP A 211 -0.21 -3.44 -16.02
N LEU A 212 0.37 -3.75 -14.87
CA LEU A 212 1.58 -4.54 -14.65
C LEU A 212 1.25 -5.85 -13.91
N SER A 213 -0.01 -6.32 -14.00
CA SER A 213 -0.43 -7.54 -13.29
C SER A 213 0.44 -8.73 -13.70
N HIS A 214 0.82 -9.57 -12.74
CA HIS A 214 1.69 -10.73 -12.96
C HIS A 214 3.06 -10.44 -13.60
N SER A 215 3.48 -9.17 -13.70
CA SER A 215 4.77 -8.81 -14.28
C SER A 215 5.93 -9.17 -13.34
N ASP A 216 7.10 -9.39 -13.92
CA ASP A 216 8.34 -9.52 -13.17
C ASP A 216 9.14 -8.23 -13.29
N LEU A 217 9.17 -7.46 -12.21
CA LEU A 217 9.99 -6.27 -12.05
C LEU A 217 10.99 -6.46 -10.90
N SER A 218 11.35 -7.70 -10.57
CA SER A 218 12.32 -7.99 -9.52
C SER A 218 13.62 -7.22 -9.75
N GLU A 219 14.20 -6.71 -8.67
CA GLU A 219 15.45 -5.93 -8.66
C GLU A 219 15.41 -4.63 -9.50
N SER A 220 14.24 -4.19 -9.97
CA SER A 220 14.12 -2.98 -10.80
C SER A 220 14.21 -1.69 -9.98
N TYR A 221 14.63 -0.61 -10.64
CA TYR A 221 14.79 0.72 -10.04
C TYR A 221 13.56 1.58 -10.35
N LEU A 222 12.69 1.79 -9.36
CA LEU A 222 11.45 2.59 -9.45
C LEU A 222 11.49 3.83 -8.54
N ARG A 223 12.68 4.32 -8.20
CA ARG A 223 12.81 5.52 -7.36
C ARG A 223 12.10 6.70 -8.02
N GLY A 224 11.21 7.35 -7.28
CA GLY A 224 10.44 8.51 -7.75
C GLY A 224 9.42 8.21 -8.86
N ALA A 225 9.21 6.94 -9.23
CA ALA A 225 8.22 6.59 -10.23
C ALA A 225 6.79 6.86 -9.71
N VAL A 226 5.90 7.22 -10.62
CA VAL A 226 4.47 7.46 -10.33
C VAL A 226 3.69 6.24 -10.77
N LEU A 227 3.23 5.43 -9.83
CA LEU A 227 2.43 4.21 -10.00
C LEU A 227 1.02 4.36 -9.40
N ARG A 228 0.51 5.59 -9.28
CA ARG A 228 -0.83 5.85 -8.74
C ARG A 228 -1.89 5.07 -9.52
N ASP A 229 -2.80 4.42 -8.80
CA ASP A 229 -3.88 3.59 -9.35
C ASP A 229 -3.40 2.49 -10.34
N ALA A 230 -2.11 2.17 -10.35
CA ALA A 230 -1.56 1.10 -11.18
C ALA A 230 -2.03 -0.27 -10.67
N VAL A 231 -2.13 -1.23 -11.58
CA VAL A 231 -2.52 -2.61 -11.27
C VAL A 231 -1.28 -3.48 -11.30
N LEU A 232 -0.87 -4.00 -10.15
CA LEU A 232 0.34 -4.79 -9.93
C LEU A 232 0.02 -6.07 -9.15
N ASN A 233 -1.23 -6.57 -9.21
CA ASN A 233 -1.59 -7.78 -8.48
C ASN A 233 -0.73 -8.96 -8.94
N ASP A 234 -0.27 -9.74 -7.98
CA ASP A 234 0.61 -10.89 -8.15
C ASP A 234 1.92 -10.59 -8.93
N ALA A 235 2.35 -9.33 -8.98
CA ALA A 235 3.63 -8.96 -9.58
C ALA A 235 4.80 -9.42 -8.71
N ASN A 236 5.88 -9.86 -9.35
CA ASN A 236 7.15 -10.11 -8.67
C ASN A 236 7.94 -8.80 -8.58
N LEU A 237 8.03 -8.25 -7.38
CA LEU A 237 8.68 -6.98 -7.04
C LEU A 237 9.85 -7.20 -6.06
N ARG A 238 10.34 -8.45 -5.96
CA ARG A 238 11.38 -8.86 -5.02
C ARG A 238 12.64 -8.03 -5.23
N GLY A 239 13.18 -7.45 -4.16
CA GLY A 239 14.40 -6.63 -4.20
C GLY A 239 14.29 -5.32 -5.01
N ALA A 240 13.11 -4.97 -5.54
CA ALA A 240 12.93 -3.73 -6.30
C ALA A 240 13.05 -2.49 -5.40
N ILE A 241 13.43 -1.36 -6.00
CA ILE A 241 13.72 -0.11 -5.29
C ILE A 241 12.66 0.94 -5.62
N PHE A 242 11.69 1.10 -4.73
CA PHE A 242 10.58 2.06 -4.80
C PHE A 242 10.80 3.31 -3.93
N THR A 243 12.05 3.69 -3.66
CA THR A 243 12.32 4.83 -2.77
C THR A 243 11.61 6.10 -3.28
N LYS A 244 10.77 6.70 -2.43
CA LYS A 244 9.97 7.89 -2.78
C LYS A 244 9.04 7.72 -4.00
N ALA A 245 8.68 6.50 -4.38
CA ALA A 245 7.68 6.26 -5.42
C ALA A 245 6.27 6.61 -4.91
N ASP A 246 5.38 7.00 -5.81
CA ASP A 246 3.95 7.21 -5.53
C ASP A 246 3.16 5.98 -6.01
N LEU A 247 2.71 5.15 -5.08
CA LEU A 247 1.89 3.95 -5.27
C LEU A 247 0.47 4.15 -4.69
N ALA A 248 0.03 5.40 -4.50
CA ALA A 248 -1.26 5.67 -3.90
C ALA A 248 -2.40 5.02 -4.72
N GLY A 249 -3.33 4.36 -4.04
CA GLY A 249 -4.46 3.65 -4.67
C GLY A 249 -4.09 2.43 -5.52
N ALA A 250 -2.82 2.06 -5.64
CA ALA A 250 -2.40 0.93 -6.47
C ALA A 250 -2.98 -0.40 -5.97
N ASN A 251 -3.32 -1.30 -6.91
CA ASN A 251 -3.68 -2.66 -6.58
C ASN A 251 -2.43 -3.54 -6.53
N LEU A 252 -1.98 -3.87 -5.33
CA LEU A 252 -0.77 -4.64 -5.01
C LEU A 252 -1.11 -6.00 -4.37
N SER A 253 -2.35 -6.48 -4.51
CA SER A 253 -2.80 -7.71 -3.88
C SER A 253 -1.95 -8.90 -4.36
N GLY A 254 -1.44 -9.70 -3.42
CA GLY A 254 -0.61 -10.87 -3.73
C GLY A 254 0.78 -10.56 -4.30
N ALA A 255 1.17 -9.29 -4.44
CA ALA A 255 2.49 -8.93 -4.97
C ALA A 255 3.62 -9.36 -4.01
N ASP A 256 4.77 -9.74 -4.58
CA ASP A 256 5.95 -10.12 -3.80
C ASP A 256 6.97 -8.97 -3.72
N PHE A 257 6.99 -8.28 -2.59
CA PHE A 257 7.95 -7.25 -2.20
C PHE A 257 9.07 -7.77 -1.28
N SER A 258 9.33 -9.08 -1.23
CA SER A 258 10.40 -9.62 -0.39
C SER A 258 11.71 -8.89 -0.65
N ASP A 259 12.38 -8.43 0.41
CA ASP A 259 13.65 -7.70 0.36
C ASP A 259 13.61 -6.35 -0.41
N ALA A 260 12.43 -5.86 -0.82
CA ALA A 260 12.29 -4.60 -1.57
C ALA A 260 12.55 -3.36 -0.70
N ASN A 261 12.89 -2.24 -1.33
CA ASN A 261 13.09 -0.95 -0.65
C ASN A 261 12.02 0.07 -1.04
N LEU A 262 11.02 0.24 -0.17
CA LEU A 262 9.94 1.22 -0.26
C LEU A 262 10.13 2.43 0.66
N SER A 263 11.37 2.75 1.07
CA SER A 263 11.61 3.83 2.03
C SER A 263 11.10 5.17 1.48
N GLY A 264 10.24 5.84 2.27
CA GLY A 264 9.59 7.10 1.89
C GLY A 264 8.60 7.01 0.73
N ALA A 265 8.19 5.82 0.29
CA ALA A 265 7.15 5.66 -0.72
C ALA A 265 5.77 6.02 -0.15
N ASP A 266 4.88 6.49 -1.02
CA ASP A 266 3.46 6.70 -0.69
C ASP A 266 2.65 5.51 -1.20
N LEU A 267 2.03 4.75 -0.30
CA LEU A 267 1.11 3.66 -0.57
C LEU A 267 -0.28 3.96 0.04
N SER A 268 -0.64 5.23 0.19
CA SER A 268 -1.92 5.64 0.77
C SER A 268 -3.09 5.03 -0.01
N GLY A 269 -3.99 4.36 0.70
CA GLY A 269 -5.15 3.68 0.11
C GLY A 269 -4.83 2.50 -0.81
N ALA A 270 -3.58 2.03 -0.89
CA ALA A 270 -3.22 0.90 -1.72
C ALA A 270 -3.80 -0.42 -1.18
N ASN A 271 -4.12 -1.35 -2.09
CA ASN A 271 -4.55 -2.70 -1.73
C ASN A 271 -3.36 -3.65 -1.71
N LEU A 272 -2.86 -4.01 -0.53
CA LEU A 272 -1.76 -4.95 -0.27
C LEU A 272 -2.26 -6.28 0.31
N THR A 273 -3.54 -6.62 0.11
CA THR A 273 -4.13 -7.87 0.62
C THR A 273 -3.28 -9.08 0.19
N GLY A 274 -2.84 -9.88 1.17
CA GLY A 274 -2.03 -11.07 0.94
C GLY A 274 -0.64 -10.82 0.33
N ALA A 275 -0.17 -9.58 0.23
CA ALA A 275 1.15 -9.27 -0.31
C ALA A 275 2.26 -9.84 0.60
N ASN A 276 3.39 -10.22 -0.01
CA ASN A 276 4.57 -10.67 0.72
C ASN A 276 5.59 -9.53 0.79
N MET A 277 5.77 -8.94 1.95
CA MET A 277 6.69 -7.83 2.24
C MET A 277 7.77 -8.22 3.26
N ARG A 278 8.08 -9.52 3.34
CA ARG A 278 9.08 -10.05 4.29
C ARG A 278 10.43 -9.35 4.08
N SER A 279 11.03 -8.90 5.19
CA SER A 279 12.33 -8.20 5.19
C SER A 279 12.40 -6.91 4.37
N ALA A 280 11.25 -6.37 3.89
CA ALA A 280 11.22 -5.14 3.11
C ALA A 280 11.62 -3.92 3.97
N LYS A 281 12.12 -2.88 3.32
CA LYS A 281 12.45 -1.58 3.95
C LYS A 281 11.35 -0.57 3.65
N LEU A 282 10.62 -0.15 4.68
CA LEU A 282 9.50 0.79 4.63
C LEU A 282 9.75 2.02 5.51
N VAL A 283 11.01 2.39 5.73
CA VAL A 283 11.36 3.49 6.63
C VAL A 283 10.70 4.79 6.14
N GLY A 284 9.87 5.39 6.98
CA GLY A 284 9.14 6.62 6.66
C GLY A 284 8.14 6.50 5.51
N ALA A 285 7.75 5.30 5.10
CA ALA A 285 6.70 5.12 4.09
C ALA A 285 5.33 5.55 4.64
N ILE A 286 4.43 5.94 3.74
CA ILE A 286 3.06 6.35 4.07
C ILE A 286 2.12 5.26 3.57
N LEU A 287 1.34 4.66 4.46
CA LEU A 287 0.37 3.61 4.16
C LEU A 287 -1.02 3.98 4.69
N THR A 288 -1.31 5.28 4.84
CA THR A 288 -2.57 5.75 5.42
C THR A 288 -3.77 5.13 4.70
N GLY A 289 -4.65 4.44 5.44
CA GLY A 289 -5.85 3.80 4.88
C GLY A 289 -5.59 2.64 3.91
N ALA A 290 -4.37 2.11 3.83
CA ALA A 290 -4.07 0.93 3.02
C ALA A 290 -4.73 -0.34 3.59
N ILE A 291 -4.92 -1.35 2.73
CA ILE A 291 -5.46 -2.67 3.10
C ILE A 291 -4.33 -3.68 3.07
N LEU A 292 -3.99 -4.28 4.20
CA LEU A 292 -2.87 -5.20 4.44
C LEU A 292 -3.36 -6.57 4.91
N ASP A 293 -4.65 -6.86 4.81
CA ASP A 293 -5.26 -8.08 5.35
C ASP A 293 -4.52 -9.34 4.88
N GLY A 294 -4.09 -10.16 5.84
CA GLY A 294 -3.33 -11.38 5.59
C GLY A 294 -1.94 -11.20 4.96
N ALA A 295 -1.43 -9.97 4.81
CA ALA A 295 -0.09 -9.71 4.29
C ALA A 295 1.02 -10.25 5.22
N ASN A 296 2.16 -10.57 4.64
CA ASN A 296 3.36 -10.98 5.39
C ASN A 296 4.38 -9.85 5.44
N ILE A 297 4.49 -9.17 6.57
CA ILE A 297 5.40 -8.04 6.79
C ILE A 297 6.45 -8.41 7.85
N SER A 298 6.69 -9.71 8.03
CA SER A 298 7.63 -10.22 9.05
C SER A 298 9.06 -9.75 8.77
N LEU A 299 9.79 -9.43 9.84
CA LEU A 299 11.18 -8.94 9.79
C LEU A 299 11.42 -7.66 8.98
N ALA A 300 10.36 -6.98 8.51
CA ALA A 300 10.50 -5.75 7.75
C ALA A 300 10.94 -4.59 8.66
N ASN A 301 11.55 -3.57 8.06
CA ASN A 301 11.90 -2.33 8.75
C ASN A 301 10.87 -1.25 8.43
N LEU A 302 9.96 -0.99 9.36
CA LEU A 302 8.90 0.01 9.30
C LEU A 302 9.16 1.19 10.25
N ASN A 303 10.43 1.51 10.55
CA ASN A 303 10.74 2.63 11.43
C ASN A 303 10.10 3.93 10.89
N LYS A 304 9.36 4.64 11.75
CA LYS A 304 8.65 5.89 11.41
C LYS A 304 7.62 5.76 10.28
N VAL A 305 7.12 4.56 9.99
CA VAL A 305 6.06 4.38 9.01
C VAL A 305 4.75 5.04 9.50
N ASN A 306 3.93 5.53 8.56
CA ASN A 306 2.58 5.96 8.87
C ASN A 306 1.57 4.90 8.39
N LEU A 307 1.00 4.14 9.33
CA LEU A 307 -0.04 3.13 9.17
C LEU A 307 -1.39 3.63 9.75
N SER A 308 -1.64 4.94 9.79
CA SER A 308 -2.90 5.46 10.35
C SER A 308 -4.11 4.93 9.56
N GLY A 309 -5.10 4.41 10.28
CA GLY A 309 -6.36 3.91 9.71
C GLY A 309 -6.24 2.73 8.75
N VAL A 310 -5.12 1.98 8.76
CA VAL A 310 -4.99 0.77 7.92
C VAL A 310 -5.96 -0.32 8.34
N ASN A 311 -6.35 -1.17 7.39
CA ASN A 311 -6.86 -2.51 7.69
C ASN A 311 -5.71 -3.51 7.59
N ALA A 312 -5.43 -4.25 8.64
CA ALA A 312 -4.31 -5.18 8.73
C ALA A 312 -4.69 -6.42 9.55
N ASP A 313 -5.92 -6.90 9.31
CA ASP A 313 -6.46 -8.04 10.02
C ASP A 313 -5.70 -9.32 9.60
N GLY A 314 -5.26 -10.09 10.59
CA GLY A 314 -4.47 -11.31 10.38
C GLY A 314 -3.09 -11.08 9.76
N THR A 315 -2.62 -9.84 9.61
CA THR A 315 -1.31 -9.52 9.05
C THR A 315 -0.18 -10.02 9.96
N ASN A 316 0.90 -10.51 9.35
CA ASN A 316 2.08 -10.97 10.08
C ASN A 316 3.17 -9.90 10.15
N PHE A 317 3.32 -9.26 11.32
CA PHE A 317 4.39 -8.33 11.68
C PHE A 317 5.47 -8.97 12.58
N SER A 318 5.55 -10.29 12.67
CA SER A 318 6.46 -10.96 13.61
C SER A 318 7.91 -10.52 13.39
N GLY A 319 8.55 -10.06 14.47
CA GLY A 319 9.92 -9.54 14.47
C GLY A 319 10.15 -8.28 13.63
N ALA A 320 9.09 -7.62 13.15
CA ALA A 320 9.22 -6.38 12.38
C ALA A 320 9.61 -5.20 13.28
N ASN A 321 10.32 -4.21 12.71
CA ASN A 321 10.69 -2.99 13.40
C ASN A 321 9.69 -1.86 13.09
N LEU A 322 8.75 -1.60 13.99
CA LEU A 322 7.78 -0.50 13.97
C LEU A 322 8.14 0.61 14.96
N ALA A 323 9.42 0.77 15.33
CA ALA A 323 9.82 1.83 16.26
C ALA A 323 9.39 3.21 15.73
N SER A 324 8.78 4.02 16.60
CA SER A 324 8.23 5.35 16.27
C SER A 324 7.23 5.36 15.10
N ALA A 325 6.59 4.23 14.78
CA ALA A 325 5.52 4.17 13.79
C ALA A 325 4.25 4.85 14.30
N THR A 326 3.40 5.33 13.39
CA THR A 326 2.05 5.82 13.70
C THR A 326 1.03 4.80 13.20
N LEU A 327 0.22 4.26 14.11
CA LEU A 327 -0.84 3.26 13.87
C LEU A 327 -2.19 3.75 14.42
N VAL A 328 -2.41 5.07 14.45
CA VAL A 328 -3.61 5.66 15.03
C VAL A 328 -4.86 5.16 14.30
N GLY A 329 -5.80 4.58 15.05
CA GLY A 329 -7.03 4.00 14.51
C GLY A 329 -6.83 2.82 13.55
N ALA A 330 -5.64 2.19 13.54
CA ALA A 330 -5.40 1.02 12.72
C ALA A 330 -6.18 -0.20 13.24
N LYS A 331 -6.60 -1.07 12.32
CA LYS A 331 -7.26 -2.35 12.61
C LYS A 331 -6.28 -3.48 12.36
N LEU A 332 -6.00 -4.25 13.41
CA LEU A 332 -4.98 -5.29 13.50
C LEU A 332 -5.56 -6.49 14.24
N ASP A 333 -6.86 -6.77 14.09
CA ASP A 333 -7.49 -7.89 14.77
C ASP A 333 -6.84 -9.18 14.26
N ASN A 334 -6.53 -10.11 15.18
CA ASN A 334 -5.81 -11.36 14.90
C ASN A 334 -4.37 -11.21 14.35
N ALA A 335 -3.81 -9.99 14.32
CA ALA A 335 -2.46 -9.77 13.80
C ALA A 335 -1.38 -10.48 14.63
N GLN A 336 -0.29 -10.87 13.97
CA GLN A 336 0.87 -11.50 14.60
C GLN A 336 2.00 -10.48 14.74
N LEU A 337 2.26 -10.00 15.96
CA LEU A 337 3.31 -9.04 16.31
C LEU A 337 4.34 -9.64 17.29
N GLY A 338 4.47 -10.97 17.32
CA GLY A 338 5.42 -11.65 18.20
C GLY A 338 6.85 -11.14 18.01
N GLY A 339 7.47 -10.65 19.09
CA GLY A 339 8.82 -10.08 19.06
C GLY A 339 8.98 -8.80 18.23
N ALA A 340 7.89 -8.15 17.80
CA ALA A 340 7.96 -6.90 17.07
C ALA A 340 8.50 -5.76 17.95
N ILE A 341 9.19 -4.80 17.33
CA ILE A 341 9.72 -3.61 18.01
C ILE A 341 8.76 -2.46 17.75
N LEU A 342 7.99 -2.06 18.76
CA LEU A 342 6.99 -0.99 18.75
C LEU A 342 7.37 0.14 19.73
N SER A 343 8.65 0.27 20.06
CA SER A 343 9.12 1.29 21.01
C SER A 343 8.78 2.68 20.50
N GLU A 344 8.17 3.49 21.36
CA GLU A 344 7.73 4.86 21.06
C GLU A 344 6.74 4.97 19.89
N ALA A 345 6.08 3.87 19.49
CA ALA A 345 5.03 3.91 18.49
C ALA A 345 3.75 4.55 19.06
N ASP A 346 2.98 5.22 18.19
CA ASP A 346 1.66 5.73 18.50
C ASP A 346 0.59 4.77 17.97
N LEU A 347 -0.05 4.04 18.88
CA LEU A 347 -1.16 3.12 18.66
C LEU A 347 -2.44 3.62 19.36
N THR A 348 -2.63 4.94 19.42
CA THR A 348 -3.88 5.51 19.96
C THR A 348 -5.08 5.03 19.14
N ASP A 349 -6.17 4.64 19.83
CA ASP A 349 -7.40 4.12 19.22
C ASP A 349 -7.20 2.86 18.33
N VAL A 350 -6.10 2.12 18.49
CA VAL A 350 -5.86 0.91 17.71
C VAL A 350 -6.83 -0.21 18.10
N GLU A 351 -7.24 -1.02 17.13
CA GLU A 351 -8.02 -2.25 17.32
C GLU A 351 -7.12 -3.46 17.11
N MET A 352 -6.91 -4.28 18.15
CA MET A 352 -5.99 -5.43 18.16
C MET A 352 -6.59 -6.63 18.91
N ARG A 353 -7.87 -6.94 18.69
CA ARG A 353 -8.55 -8.07 19.35
C ARG A 353 -7.89 -9.38 18.94
N ASP A 354 -7.68 -10.24 19.92
CA ASP A 354 -7.06 -11.56 19.74
C ASP A 354 -5.69 -11.53 19.03
N ALA A 355 -5.01 -10.37 19.03
CA ALA A 355 -3.69 -10.22 18.45
C ALA A 355 -2.61 -10.88 19.33
N ASN A 356 -1.50 -11.28 18.70
CA ASN A 356 -0.35 -11.86 19.38
C ASN A 356 0.80 -10.85 19.44
N LEU A 357 1.05 -10.25 20.60
CA LEU A 357 2.16 -9.36 20.91
C LEU A 357 3.17 -9.97 21.90
N ASN A 358 3.24 -11.31 21.99
CA ASN A 358 4.19 -11.96 22.89
C ASN A 358 5.62 -11.52 22.60
N LEU A 359 6.39 -11.24 23.64
CA LEU A 359 7.78 -10.75 23.55
C LEU A 359 7.95 -9.41 22.81
N ALA A 360 6.86 -8.70 22.46
CA ALA A 360 6.96 -7.42 21.76
C ALA A 360 7.59 -6.34 22.65
N ASN A 361 8.34 -5.42 22.04
CA ASN A 361 8.89 -4.26 22.72
C ASN A 361 8.01 -3.03 22.48
N LEU A 362 7.18 -2.70 23.46
CA LEU A 362 6.24 -1.57 23.48
C LEU A 362 6.72 -0.45 24.41
N ARG A 363 8.01 -0.40 24.73
CA ARG A 363 8.56 0.59 25.67
C ARG A 363 8.24 2.01 25.20
N GLY A 364 7.57 2.79 26.05
CA GLY A 364 7.20 4.17 25.77
C GLY A 364 6.16 4.35 24.67
N ALA A 365 5.53 3.28 24.19
CA ALA A 365 4.46 3.38 23.20
C ALA A 365 3.22 4.08 23.78
N THR A 366 2.48 4.78 22.93
CA THR A 366 1.17 5.35 23.28
C THR A 366 0.10 4.43 22.74
N MET A 367 -0.82 3.98 23.59
CA MET A 367 -1.88 3.02 23.29
C MET A 367 -3.17 3.46 24.01
N ASN A 368 -3.40 4.77 24.10
CA ASN A 368 -4.58 5.29 24.78
C ASN A 368 -5.84 4.88 24.02
N GLN A 369 -6.89 4.49 24.75
CA GLN A 369 -8.16 4.01 24.17
C GLN A 369 -8.01 2.79 23.22
N ALA A 370 -6.86 2.12 23.21
CA ALA A 370 -6.65 0.92 22.41
C ALA A 370 -7.60 -0.22 22.84
N VAL A 371 -8.03 -1.03 21.88
CA VAL A 371 -8.85 -2.22 22.12
C VAL A 371 -8.00 -3.46 21.90
N LEU A 372 -7.68 -4.15 23.00
CA LEU A 372 -6.78 -5.31 23.04
C LEU A 372 -7.48 -6.59 23.48
N VAL A 373 -8.81 -6.62 23.58
CA VAL A 373 -9.58 -7.74 24.14
C VAL A 373 -9.09 -9.10 23.64
N GLY A 374 -8.75 -10.00 24.57
CA GLY A 374 -8.30 -11.36 24.27
C GLY A 374 -6.87 -11.49 23.71
N SER A 375 -6.16 -10.38 23.49
CA SER A 375 -4.79 -10.42 22.97
C SER A 375 -3.78 -11.03 23.96
N SER A 376 -2.69 -11.54 23.40
CA SER A 376 -1.59 -12.15 24.14
C SER A 376 -0.37 -11.23 24.12
N LEU A 377 0.05 -10.76 25.28
CA LEU A 377 1.19 -9.86 25.54
C LEU A 377 2.14 -10.46 26.59
N ALA A 378 2.20 -11.79 26.67
CA ALA A 378 3.07 -12.47 27.61
C ALA A 378 4.53 -12.11 27.34
N ASP A 379 5.27 -11.85 28.42
CA ASP A 379 6.68 -11.45 28.38
C ASP A 379 6.97 -10.16 27.59
N ALA A 380 5.95 -9.35 27.26
CA ALA A 380 6.12 -8.09 26.53
C ALA A 380 6.86 -7.03 27.38
N ILE A 381 7.69 -6.22 26.72
CA ILE A 381 8.40 -5.10 27.35
C ILE A 381 7.55 -3.84 27.16
N MET A 382 6.81 -3.44 28.19
CA MET A 382 5.83 -2.35 28.13
C MET A 382 6.16 -1.20 29.11
N GLY A 383 7.42 -1.05 29.48
CA GLY A 383 7.82 -0.02 30.44
C GLY A 383 7.51 1.38 29.92
N ARG A 384 6.89 2.22 30.76
CA ARG A 384 6.43 3.59 30.41
C ARG A 384 5.39 3.65 29.29
N VAL A 385 4.69 2.55 28.97
CA VAL A 385 3.59 2.58 27.99
C VAL A 385 2.43 3.43 28.53
N SER A 386 1.70 4.12 27.65
CA SER A 386 0.44 4.79 28.00
C SER A 386 -0.75 4.01 27.47
N LEU A 387 -1.55 3.42 28.36
CA LEU A 387 -2.75 2.61 28.10
C LEU A 387 -3.99 3.27 28.72
N SER A 388 -4.05 4.60 28.78
CA SER A 388 -5.16 5.28 29.48
C SER A 388 -6.50 5.00 28.80
N GLY A 389 -7.43 4.43 29.55
CA GLY A 389 -8.74 4.01 29.08
C GLY A 389 -8.73 2.91 28.02
N ALA A 390 -7.61 2.20 27.83
CA ALA A 390 -7.55 1.04 26.93
C ALA A 390 -8.38 -0.14 27.48
N ASP A 391 -8.92 -0.96 26.60
CA ASP A 391 -9.61 -2.20 26.94
C ASP A 391 -8.68 -3.41 26.75
N LEU A 392 -8.20 -3.94 27.87
CA LEU A 392 -7.36 -5.14 27.99
C LEU A 392 -8.14 -6.32 28.60
N SER A 393 -9.46 -6.37 28.43
CA SER A 393 -10.29 -7.43 29.00
C SER A 393 -9.85 -8.80 28.48
N ASN A 394 -9.67 -9.76 29.40
CA ASN A 394 -9.21 -11.12 29.10
C ASN A 394 -7.83 -11.22 28.40
N CYS A 395 -7.02 -10.16 28.39
CA CYS A 395 -5.66 -10.23 27.84
C CYS A 395 -4.75 -11.12 28.68
N ASP A 396 -3.79 -11.76 28.03
CA ASP A 396 -2.64 -12.36 28.70
C ASP A 396 -1.48 -11.36 28.78
N LEU A 397 -1.19 -10.85 29.97
CA LEU A 397 -0.08 -9.97 30.32
C LEU A 397 0.90 -10.67 31.27
N SER A 398 0.91 -12.01 31.28
CA SER A 398 1.76 -12.78 32.19
C SER A 398 3.23 -12.44 31.98
N ARG A 399 3.94 -12.14 33.07
CA ARG A 399 5.35 -11.72 33.09
C ARG A 399 5.67 -10.46 32.26
N ALA A 400 4.66 -9.72 31.79
CA ALA A 400 4.88 -8.47 31.08
C ALA A 400 5.50 -7.40 32.00
N ASN A 401 6.39 -6.57 31.46
CA ASN A 401 6.97 -5.46 32.19
C ASN A 401 6.18 -4.17 31.93
N LEU A 402 5.30 -3.80 32.86
CA LEU A 402 4.47 -2.59 32.86
C LEU A 402 5.02 -1.53 33.84
N SER A 403 6.33 -1.53 34.11
CA SER A 403 6.92 -0.56 35.04
C SER A 403 6.67 0.88 34.59
N ILE A 404 6.14 1.71 35.49
CA ILE A 404 5.81 3.12 35.24
C ILE A 404 4.79 3.28 34.08
N ALA A 405 4.00 2.25 33.78
CA ALA A 405 2.94 2.35 32.78
C ALA A 405 1.78 3.23 33.28
N ASN A 406 1.13 3.96 32.37
CA ASN A 406 -0.12 4.66 32.64
C ASN A 406 -1.29 3.77 32.22
N LEU A 407 -1.94 3.13 33.17
CA LEU A 407 -3.14 2.30 33.02
C LEU A 407 -4.38 3.00 33.60
N SER A 408 -4.37 4.33 33.75
CA SER A 408 -5.48 5.06 34.35
C SER A 408 -6.77 4.84 33.55
N ARG A 409 -7.85 4.47 34.25
CA ARG A 409 -9.16 4.13 33.68
C ARG A 409 -9.15 2.95 32.69
N ALA A 410 -8.06 2.19 32.60
CA ALA A 410 -8.00 1.01 31.73
C ALA A 410 -8.94 -0.10 32.23
N ILE A 411 -9.42 -0.93 31.31
CA ILE A 411 -10.29 -2.07 31.60
C ILE A 411 -9.45 -3.34 31.49
N LEU A 412 -9.09 -3.95 32.61
CA LEU A 412 -8.34 -5.20 32.72
C LEU A 412 -9.20 -6.33 33.33
N ASN A 413 -10.52 -6.30 33.10
CA ASN A 413 -11.43 -7.29 33.66
C ASN A 413 -11.03 -8.69 33.18
N ARG A 414 -10.83 -9.62 34.13
CA ARG A 414 -10.38 -11.00 33.86
C ARG A 414 -9.07 -11.13 33.08
N ALA A 415 -8.24 -10.09 33.04
CA ALA A 415 -6.91 -10.18 32.46
C ALA A 415 -5.99 -11.08 33.32
N PHE A 416 -5.01 -11.71 32.68
CA PHE A 416 -3.97 -12.50 33.31
C PHE A 416 -2.72 -11.64 33.47
N LEU A 417 -2.37 -11.26 34.68
CA LEU A 417 -1.18 -10.47 35.04
C LEU A 417 -0.28 -11.27 35.99
N GLU A 418 -0.23 -12.59 35.85
CA GLU A 418 0.61 -13.44 36.69
C GLU A 418 2.08 -13.02 36.55
N GLU A 419 2.73 -12.75 37.67
CA GLU A 419 4.15 -12.32 37.75
C GLU A 419 4.47 -11.05 36.93
N ALA A 420 3.46 -10.27 36.54
CA ALA A 420 3.67 -9.02 35.82
C ALA A 420 4.36 -7.96 36.69
N GLY A 421 5.23 -7.16 36.07
CA GLY A 421 5.95 -6.07 36.74
C GLY A 421 5.22 -4.74 36.59
N LEU A 422 4.47 -4.30 37.61
CA LEU A 422 3.71 -3.04 37.62
C LEU A 422 4.29 -1.98 38.57
N SER A 423 5.60 -2.03 38.84
CA SER A 423 6.23 -1.11 39.79
C SER A 423 6.09 0.35 39.33
N GLY A 424 5.53 1.20 40.19
CA GLY A 424 5.27 2.61 39.91
C GLY A 424 4.21 2.87 38.83
N ALA A 425 3.45 1.86 38.41
CA ALA A 425 2.39 2.04 37.42
C ALA A 425 1.22 2.85 37.99
N ASP A 426 0.57 3.64 37.14
CA ASP A 426 -0.65 4.39 37.46
C ASP A 426 -1.87 3.59 37.02
N LEU A 427 -2.59 2.99 37.97
CA LEU A 427 -3.83 2.24 37.78
C LEU A 427 -5.05 2.99 38.35
N ARG A 428 -4.99 4.33 38.45
CA ARG A 428 -6.12 5.11 39.01
C ARG A 428 -7.42 4.83 38.25
N ALA A 429 -8.47 4.53 39.00
CA ALA A 429 -9.79 4.19 38.46
C ALA A 429 -9.80 3.05 37.41
N ALA A 430 -8.78 2.20 37.38
CA ALA A 430 -8.74 1.04 36.50
C ALA A 430 -9.74 -0.04 36.97
N GLN A 431 -10.30 -0.79 36.02
CA GLN A 431 -11.20 -1.91 36.30
C GLN A 431 -10.44 -3.23 36.19
N LEU A 432 -10.21 -3.92 37.29
CA LEU A 432 -9.48 -5.18 37.34
C LEU A 432 -10.36 -6.34 37.84
N ARG A 433 -11.69 -6.26 37.70
CA ARG A 433 -12.58 -7.23 38.31
C ARG A 433 -12.28 -8.64 37.83
N GLY A 434 -11.97 -9.54 38.77
CA GLY A 434 -11.64 -10.93 38.47
C GLY A 434 -10.30 -11.15 37.77
N ALA A 435 -9.42 -10.15 37.71
CA ALA A 435 -8.08 -10.32 37.14
C ALA A 435 -7.19 -11.22 38.02
N ASN A 436 -6.27 -11.95 37.38
CA ASN A 436 -5.25 -12.75 38.06
C ASN A 436 -3.96 -11.93 38.17
N LEU A 437 -3.61 -11.46 39.37
CA LEU A 437 -2.39 -10.73 39.69
C LEU A 437 -1.45 -11.55 40.59
N ARG A 438 -1.53 -12.88 40.52
CA ARG A 438 -0.71 -13.77 41.35
C ARG A 438 0.78 -13.47 41.15
N GLY A 439 1.50 -13.20 42.24
CA GLY A 439 2.93 -12.89 42.19
C GLY A 439 3.30 -11.56 41.50
N ALA A 440 2.32 -10.73 41.13
CA ALA A 440 2.59 -9.46 40.46
C ALA A 440 3.34 -8.47 41.37
N ILE A 441 4.19 -7.63 40.77
CA ILE A 441 5.02 -6.66 41.49
C ILE A 441 4.45 -5.25 41.31
N LEU A 442 3.59 -4.82 42.23
CA LEU A 442 2.91 -3.51 42.24
C LEU A 442 3.56 -2.48 43.19
N ARG A 443 4.87 -2.59 43.42
CA ARG A 443 5.59 -1.71 44.34
C ARG A 443 5.45 -0.24 43.94
N GLY A 444 4.94 0.60 44.84
CA GLY A 444 4.71 2.02 44.58
C GLY A 444 3.65 2.32 43.51
N ALA A 445 2.82 1.33 43.14
CA ALA A 445 1.75 1.54 42.17
C ALA A 445 0.64 2.43 42.75
N ILE A 446 0.01 3.23 41.88
CA ILE A 446 -1.09 4.13 42.26
C ILE A 446 -2.40 3.45 41.85
N LEU A 447 -3.15 2.93 42.82
CA LEU A 447 -4.39 2.18 42.60
C LEU A 447 -5.62 2.92 43.15
N SER A 448 -5.52 4.23 43.32
CA SER A 448 -6.62 5.02 43.88
C SER A 448 -7.88 4.86 43.03
N ASP A 449 -9.01 4.61 43.68
CA ASP A 449 -10.32 4.37 43.05
C ASP A 449 -10.40 3.15 42.11
N ALA A 450 -9.40 2.25 42.10
CA ALA A 450 -9.41 1.07 41.25
C ALA A 450 -10.41 0.00 41.74
N ASP A 451 -11.01 -0.74 40.82
CA ASP A 451 -11.84 -1.91 41.13
C ASP A 451 -11.03 -3.21 41.06
N LEU A 452 -10.57 -3.68 42.20
CA LEU A 452 -9.88 -4.96 42.38
C LEU A 452 -10.83 -6.04 42.91
N SER A 453 -12.15 -5.92 42.70
CA SER A 453 -13.08 -6.92 43.23
C SER A 453 -12.85 -8.30 42.60
N ARG A 454 -12.85 -9.33 43.45
CA ARG A 454 -12.65 -10.74 43.06
C ARG A 454 -11.32 -11.02 42.35
N THR A 455 -10.29 -10.18 42.51
CA THR A 455 -8.96 -10.47 41.97
C THR A 455 -8.26 -11.56 42.77
N ASP A 456 -7.37 -12.29 42.11
CA ASP A 456 -6.36 -13.10 42.78
C ASP A 456 -5.08 -12.27 42.91
N LEU A 457 -4.74 -11.83 44.12
CA LEU A 457 -3.50 -11.10 44.41
C LEU A 457 -2.51 -11.99 45.17
N THR A 458 -2.70 -13.32 45.16
CA THR A 458 -1.88 -14.23 45.96
C THR A 458 -0.39 -14.02 45.70
N ARG A 459 0.42 -13.84 46.75
CA ARG A 459 1.87 -13.55 46.68
C ARG A 459 2.26 -12.26 45.96
N ALA A 460 1.32 -11.34 45.70
CA ALA A 460 1.63 -10.05 45.10
C ALA A 460 2.41 -9.13 46.06
N ASN A 461 3.26 -8.28 45.50
CA ASN A 461 4.02 -7.27 46.25
C ASN A 461 3.39 -5.89 46.04
N LEU A 462 2.76 -5.35 47.08
CA LEU A 462 2.11 -4.02 47.08
C LEU A 462 2.85 -3.00 47.94
N ARG A 463 4.12 -3.22 48.28
CA ARG A 463 4.87 -2.27 49.12
C ARG A 463 4.81 -0.85 48.59
N TRP A 464 4.53 0.13 49.46
CA TRP A 464 4.37 1.55 49.10
C TRP A 464 3.26 1.86 48.10
N ALA A 465 2.37 0.92 47.79
CA ALA A 465 1.25 1.19 46.89
C ALA A 465 0.20 2.10 47.56
N ASN A 466 -0.44 2.93 46.74
CA ASN A 466 -1.57 3.76 47.18
C ASN A 466 -2.88 3.03 46.85
N LEU A 467 -3.60 2.57 47.88
CA LEU A 467 -4.88 1.87 47.77
C LEU A 467 -6.05 2.74 48.24
N HIS A 468 -5.95 4.06 48.11
CA HIS A 468 -7.03 4.97 48.49
C HIS A 468 -8.33 4.66 47.74
N ASN A 469 -9.43 4.47 48.47
CA ASN A 469 -10.76 4.17 47.91
C ASN A 469 -10.81 2.98 46.92
N VAL A 470 -9.91 2.00 47.08
CA VAL A 470 -9.92 0.79 46.24
C VAL A 470 -11.09 -0.13 46.62
N ASN A 471 -11.67 -0.83 45.64
CA ASN A 471 -12.63 -1.90 45.90
C ASN A 471 -11.92 -3.27 45.95
N LEU A 472 -11.77 -3.84 47.15
CA LEU A 472 -11.18 -5.18 47.35
C LEU A 472 -12.22 -6.28 47.62
N THR A 473 -13.51 -6.04 47.31
CA THR A 473 -14.58 -6.97 47.65
C THR A 473 -14.34 -8.35 47.04
N GLY A 474 -14.14 -9.36 47.90
CA GLY A 474 -13.90 -10.74 47.50
C GLY A 474 -12.53 -11.03 46.87
N ALA A 475 -11.57 -10.09 46.92
CA ALA A 475 -10.21 -10.31 46.47
C ALA A 475 -9.45 -11.30 47.36
N ASP A 476 -8.55 -12.10 46.80
CA ASP A 476 -7.67 -13.01 47.53
C ASP A 476 -6.34 -12.32 47.84
N LEU A 477 -6.07 -11.99 49.11
CA LEU A 477 -4.83 -11.35 49.55
C LEU A 477 -3.93 -12.31 50.33
N THR A 478 -3.96 -13.61 49.98
CA THR A 478 -3.07 -14.60 50.58
C THR A 478 -1.61 -14.31 50.23
N ASP A 479 -0.79 -14.17 51.26
CA ASP A 479 0.65 -13.92 51.23
C ASP A 479 1.05 -12.65 50.48
N VAL A 480 0.18 -11.64 50.53
CA VAL A 480 0.46 -10.31 49.97
C VAL A 480 1.36 -9.50 50.88
N ASP A 481 2.41 -8.90 50.32
CA ASP A 481 3.24 -7.93 51.01
C ASP A 481 2.61 -6.53 50.95
N LEU A 482 2.01 -6.11 52.07
CA LEU A 482 1.38 -4.80 52.26
C LEU A 482 2.26 -3.83 53.08
N THR A 483 3.56 -4.10 53.22
CA THR A 483 4.45 -3.23 54.02
C THR A 483 4.40 -1.80 53.49
N ASP A 484 4.23 -0.82 54.40
CA ASP A 484 4.16 0.61 54.07
C ASP A 484 3.10 0.97 53.00
N THR A 485 2.03 0.19 52.89
CA THR A 485 0.94 0.42 51.92
C THR A 485 -0.12 1.34 52.53
N GLU A 486 -0.59 2.33 51.78
CA GLU A 486 -1.66 3.23 52.21
C GLU A 486 -3.04 2.58 51.99
N VAL A 487 -3.55 1.88 53.01
CA VAL A 487 -4.88 1.22 52.94
C VAL A 487 -5.65 1.34 54.25
N ALA A 488 -6.94 1.66 54.13
CA ALA A 488 -7.84 1.70 55.29
C ALA A 488 -8.19 0.28 55.77
N PRO A 489 -8.22 0.00 57.09
CA PRO A 489 -8.58 -1.32 57.61
C PRO A 489 -9.95 -1.82 57.16
N GLN A 490 -10.92 -0.91 56.99
CA GLN A 490 -12.27 -1.22 56.49
C GLN A 490 -12.26 -1.74 55.04
N THR A 491 -11.28 -1.31 54.24
CA THR A 491 -11.11 -1.78 52.87
C THR A 491 -10.57 -3.20 52.84
N LEU A 492 -9.59 -3.51 53.70
CA LEU A 492 -9.05 -4.86 53.85
C LEU A 492 -10.09 -5.86 54.38
N ALA A 493 -11.02 -5.42 55.25
CA ALA A 493 -12.07 -6.27 55.79
C ALA A 493 -13.06 -6.79 54.73
N LYS A 494 -13.09 -6.21 53.52
CA LYS A 494 -13.93 -6.67 52.41
C LYS A 494 -13.26 -7.76 51.55
N ALA A 495 -11.97 -8.01 51.75
CA ALA A 495 -11.24 -9.06 51.04
C ALA A 495 -11.69 -10.46 51.52
N ARG A 496 -11.57 -11.46 50.65
CA ARG A 496 -11.91 -12.86 50.94
C ARG A 496 -10.93 -13.49 51.94
N SER A 497 -9.66 -13.15 51.81
CA SER A 497 -8.52 -13.65 52.61
C SER A 497 -7.52 -12.51 52.78
N VAL A 498 -6.82 -12.46 53.92
CA VAL A 498 -5.75 -11.49 54.19
C VAL A 498 -4.68 -12.20 55.02
N THR A 499 -3.44 -12.31 54.53
CA THR A 499 -2.33 -12.77 55.38
C THR A 499 -1.95 -11.67 56.37
N ARG A 500 -1.70 -12.07 57.62
CA ARG A 500 -1.49 -11.21 58.80
C ARG A 500 -0.54 -10.03 58.47
N VAL A 501 -1.07 -8.81 58.53
CA VAL A 501 -0.30 -7.58 58.31
C VAL A 501 0.65 -7.36 59.49
N GLU A 502 1.94 -7.65 59.32
CA GLU A 502 2.96 -7.16 60.24
C GLU A 502 3.13 -5.66 60.03
N ARG A 503 2.38 -4.85 60.78
CA ARG A 503 2.71 -3.42 60.90
C ARG A 503 4.10 -3.33 61.52
N ALA A 504 5.05 -2.75 60.80
CA ALA A 504 6.27 -2.28 61.43
C ALA A 504 5.89 -1.34 62.58
N ASP A 505 6.32 -1.69 63.79
CA ASP A 505 6.04 -0.96 65.02
C ASP A 505 6.26 0.55 64.86
N VAL A 506 5.19 1.32 65.05
CA VAL A 506 5.20 2.80 64.98
C VAL A 506 5.88 3.43 66.22
N THR A 507 6.61 2.66 67.02
CA THR A 507 7.24 3.13 68.28
C THR A 507 8.69 3.58 68.13
N ARG A 508 9.28 3.63 66.92
CA ARG A 508 10.68 4.08 66.72
C ARG A 508 10.88 5.54 66.31
N PHE A 509 9.84 6.37 66.25
CA PHE A 509 9.98 7.80 65.93
C PHE A 509 9.40 8.70 67.05
N THR A 510 10.02 8.66 68.23
CA THR A 510 9.87 9.72 69.26
C THR A 510 11.21 10.31 69.67
N SER A 511 12.15 10.42 68.73
CA SER A 511 13.28 11.35 68.88
C SER A 511 13.18 12.37 67.74
N THR A 512 12.83 13.60 68.12
CA THR A 512 13.07 14.80 67.32
C THR A 512 14.47 14.75 66.69
N PRO A 513 14.62 14.96 65.38
CA PRO A 513 15.95 15.12 64.79
C PRO A 513 16.58 16.41 65.33
N ASP A 514 17.86 16.36 65.70
CA ASP A 514 18.63 17.56 66.00
C ASP A 514 18.61 18.52 64.81
N VAL A 515 18.17 19.75 65.08
CA VAL A 515 18.23 20.86 64.13
C VAL A 515 19.71 21.21 63.91
N ILE A 516 20.27 20.75 62.80
CA ILE A 516 21.57 21.24 62.32
C ILE A 516 21.35 22.64 61.72
N PRO A 517 21.97 23.72 62.25
CA PRO A 517 21.84 25.04 61.67
C PRO A 517 22.53 25.13 60.29
N PRO A 518 22.06 25.99 59.39
CA PRO A 518 22.57 26.07 58.02
C PRO A 518 24.03 26.53 58.01
N THR A 519 24.90 25.69 57.45
CA THR A 519 26.31 26.02 57.18
C THR A 519 26.40 26.99 55.99
N GLN A 520 27.29 27.98 56.14
CA GLN A 520 27.57 29.03 55.15
C GLN A 520 28.03 28.48 53.79
N PRO A 521 27.80 29.21 52.68
CA PRO A 521 28.14 28.74 51.34
C PRO A 521 29.66 28.80 51.12
N GLY A 522 30.31 27.64 51.03
CA GLY A 522 31.73 27.47 50.77
C GLY A 522 31.99 26.69 49.47
N SER A 523 32.65 27.37 48.53
CA SER A 523 33.27 26.97 47.26
C SER A 523 33.27 25.48 46.84
N LEU A 524 32.53 25.18 45.77
CA LEU A 524 32.66 23.95 44.96
C LEU A 524 33.92 24.02 44.08
N SER A 525 35.04 23.54 44.61
CA SER A 525 36.25 23.31 43.81
C SER A 525 37.19 22.34 44.51
N SER A 526 36.94 21.03 44.38
CA SER A 526 37.97 19.95 44.47
C SER A 526 37.41 18.51 44.63
N LEU A 527 36.14 18.22 44.36
CA LEU A 527 35.66 16.83 44.33
C LEU A 527 35.85 16.23 42.93
N ARG A 528 36.91 15.43 42.78
CA ARG A 528 37.13 14.54 41.61
C ARG A 528 35.98 13.52 41.51
N PRO A 529 35.50 13.20 40.30
CA PRO A 529 34.49 12.16 40.13
C PRO A 529 35.04 10.77 40.48
N PRO A 530 34.22 9.85 41.01
CA PRO A 530 34.64 8.50 41.35
C PRO A 530 35.09 7.73 40.10
N LYS A 531 36.22 7.03 40.21
CA LYS A 531 36.75 6.12 39.19
C LYS A 531 35.81 4.91 39.04
N TYR A 532 35.37 4.67 37.81
CA TYR A 532 34.65 3.47 37.41
C TYR A 532 35.69 2.38 37.06
N GLU A 533 35.84 1.35 37.89
CA GLU A 533 36.68 0.18 37.58
C GLU A 533 35.87 -0.83 36.75
N ARG A 534 36.37 -1.17 35.56
CA ARG A 534 35.80 -2.22 34.69
C ARG A 534 36.11 -3.60 35.29
N PRO A 535 35.15 -4.54 35.33
CA PRO A 535 35.45 -5.93 35.67
C PRO A 535 36.30 -6.58 34.57
N GLY A 536 37.30 -7.34 35.00
CA GLY A 536 38.36 -7.91 34.17
C GLY A 536 37.87 -8.94 33.14
N THR A 537 38.53 -8.91 31.99
CA THR A 537 38.41 -9.87 30.89
C THR A 537 39.23 -11.13 31.17
N GLU A 538 38.58 -12.26 31.43
CA GLU A 538 39.17 -13.58 31.23
C GLU A 538 38.35 -14.38 30.20
N ASN A 539 39.03 -14.68 29.08
CA ASN A 539 38.82 -15.75 28.10
C ASN A 539 37.44 -16.39 27.96
N ILE A 540 36.70 -15.99 26.91
CA ILE A 540 35.95 -16.95 26.09
C ILE A 540 36.10 -16.53 24.61
N GLY A 541 36.52 -17.47 23.76
CA GLY A 541 36.96 -17.21 22.41
C GLY A 541 35.84 -17.00 21.38
N LYS A 542 36.26 -16.34 20.28
CA LYS A 542 35.80 -16.46 18.88
C LYS A 542 34.34 -16.88 18.65
N ALA A 543 33.49 -15.92 18.29
CA ALA A 543 32.56 -16.02 17.17
C ALA A 543 31.95 -14.65 16.83
N ALA A 544 31.57 -14.48 15.56
CA ALA A 544 30.82 -13.36 14.96
C ALA A 544 31.63 -12.11 14.56
N VAL A 545 32.09 -12.19 13.31
CA VAL A 545 32.32 -11.06 12.39
C VAL A 545 31.00 -10.31 12.21
N ILE A 546 30.96 -9.02 12.54
CA ILE A 546 29.99 -8.07 11.99
C ILE A 546 30.80 -6.93 11.38
N VAL A 547 30.54 -6.74 10.09
CA VAL A 547 30.98 -5.64 9.25
C VAL A 547 30.25 -4.39 9.71
N GLU A 548 30.96 -3.40 10.26
CA GLU A 548 30.49 -2.02 10.32
C GLU A 548 31.19 -1.22 9.21
N SER A 549 30.33 -0.58 8.44
CA SER A 549 30.59 0.27 7.29
C SER A 549 31.19 1.61 7.72
N ASP A 550 32.35 1.93 7.15
CA ASP A 550 32.89 3.28 7.14
C ASP A 550 31.92 4.22 6.41
N ALA A 551 31.49 5.26 7.12
CA ALA A 551 30.86 6.44 6.56
C ALA A 551 31.97 7.41 6.16
N GLU A 552 32.33 7.42 4.87
CA GLU A 552 33.06 8.54 4.28
C GLU A 552 32.05 9.55 3.73
N SER A 553 32.08 10.73 4.33
CA SER A 553 31.69 11.99 3.72
C SER A 553 32.67 12.32 2.60
N ASP A 554 32.17 12.71 1.42
CA ASP A 554 32.69 13.86 0.69
C ASP A 554 31.79 14.27 -0.49
N ALA A 555 31.79 15.59 -0.70
CA ALA A 555 31.46 16.43 -1.86
C ALA A 555 30.66 15.88 -3.06
#